data_AF-A0A6B3F601-F1
#
_entry.id   AF-A0A6B3F601-F1
#
_cell.length_a   1.000
_cell.length_b   1.000
_cell.length_c   1.000
_cell.angle_alpha   90.00
_cell.angle_beta   90.00
_cell.angle_gamma   90.00
#
_symmetry.space_group_name_H-M   'P 1'
#
loop_
_entity.id
_entity.type
_entity.pdbx_description
1 polymer ?
#
loop_
_entity_poly.entity_id
_entity_poly.type
_entity_poly.pdbx_seq_one_letter_code
_entity_poly.pdbx_strand_id
1 'polypeptide(L)'
;MTALPPDTPDEPTPPSPGLSDRDRAVLAVERQSWAGPGAKERAIRERLGISPTRYYQLLNALLDDRRALEADPVTVNRLRRVREARRGRR
;
A
#
# COMPACT_ATOMS: atom_id res chain seq x y z
N MET A 1 7.77 -41.59 9.00
CA MET A 1 6.64 -40.66 8.80
C MET A 1 6.97 -39.38 9.53
N THR A 2 7.69 -38.48 8.86
CA THR A 2 8.12 -37.19 9.42
C THR A 2 6.95 -36.21 9.33
N ALA A 3 6.42 -35.79 10.47
CA ALA A 3 5.47 -34.69 10.51
C ALA A 3 6.22 -33.38 10.21
N LEU A 4 5.89 -32.76 9.08
CA LEU A 4 6.18 -31.35 8.82
C LEU A 4 5.36 -30.53 9.83
N PRO A 5 5.90 -29.51 10.53
CA PRO A 5 5.06 -28.58 11.25
C PRO A 5 4.15 -27.86 10.25
N PRO A 6 2.88 -27.56 10.61
CA PRO A 6 2.04 -26.72 9.77
C PRO A 6 2.69 -25.35 9.64
N ASP A 7 2.73 -24.80 8.42
CA ASP A 7 2.94 -23.38 8.18
C ASP A 7 2.03 -22.61 9.13
N THR A 8 2.62 -21.99 10.16
CA THR A 8 1.86 -21.12 11.06
C THR A 8 1.34 -19.99 10.18
N PRO A 9 0.01 -19.83 10.01
CA PRO A 9 -0.51 -18.67 9.32
C PRO A 9 -0.04 -17.44 10.08
N ASP A 10 0.51 -16.49 9.32
CA ASP A 10 0.80 -15.09 9.67
C ASP A 10 0.09 -14.68 10.97
N GLU A 11 0.77 -14.82 12.12
CA GLU A 11 0.24 -14.35 13.38
C GLU A 11 -0.07 -12.86 13.18
N PRO A 12 -1.31 -12.41 13.42
CA PRO A 12 -1.62 -11.00 13.35
C PRO A 12 -0.82 -10.31 14.44
N THR A 13 0.34 -9.77 14.07
CA THR A 13 1.12 -8.89 14.92
C THR A 13 0.14 -7.84 15.44
N PRO A 14 0.00 -7.66 16.77
CA PRO A 14 -0.96 -6.70 17.31
C PRO A 14 -0.68 -5.35 16.65
N PRO A 15 -1.71 -4.64 16.17
CA PRO A 15 -1.50 -3.42 15.41
C PRO A 15 -0.72 -2.45 16.29
N SER A 16 0.54 -2.23 15.94
CA SER A 16 1.30 -1.10 16.46
C SER A 16 0.44 0.15 16.32
N PRO A 17 0.49 1.11 17.28
CA PRO A 17 -0.39 2.28 17.29
C PRO A 17 -0.17 3.24 16.09
N GLY A 18 0.58 2.83 15.06
CA GLY A 18 0.82 3.58 13.84
C GLY A 18 0.89 2.69 12.61
N LEU A 19 1.03 3.35 11.47
CA LEU A 19 1.15 2.72 10.16
C LEU A 19 2.39 1.80 10.09
N SER A 20 2.25 0.60 9.50
CA SER A 20 3.38 -0.32 9.32
C SER A 20 4.44 0.26 8.38
N ASP A 21 5.69 -0.23 8.44
CA ASP A 21 6.75 0.24 7.55
C ASP A 21 6.44 -0.03 6.08
N ARG A 22 5.77 -1.15 5.81
CA ARG A 22 5.32 -1.51 4.46
C ARG A 22 4.30 -0.50 3.94
N ASP A 23 3.33 -0.11 4.76
CA ASP A 23 2.32 0.88 4.39
C ASP A 23 2.93 2.27 4.19
N ARG A 24 3.89 2.65 5.04
CA ARG A 24 4.67 3.89 4.88
C ARG A 24 5.44 3.87 3.56
N ALA A 25 6.02 2.73 3.21
CA ALA A 25 6.75 2.57 1.96
C ALA A 25 5.82 2.64 0.72
N VAL A 26 4.59 2.13 0.81
CA VAL A 26 3.56 2.33 -0.23
C VAL A 26 3.28 3.82 -0.43
N LEU A 27 3.03 4.58 0.64
CA LEU A 27 2.79 6.03 0.54
C LEU A 27 4.03 6.77 0.00
N ALA A 28 5.24 6.32 0.34
CA ALA A 28 6.48 6.88 -0.16
C ALA A 28 6.66 6.70 -1.69
N VAL A 29 6.19 5.60 -2.25
CA VAL A 29 6.16 5.39 -3.72
C VAL A 29 5.21 6.39 -4.38
N GLU A 30 4.06 6.68 -3.76
CA GLU A 30 3.09 7.66 -4.30
C GLU A 30 3.55 9.11 -4.21
N ARG A 31 4.47 9.45 -3.30
CA ARG A 31 5.05 10.80 -3.23
C ARG A 31 5.94 11.13 -4.42
N GLN A 32 6.44 10.12 -5.12
CA GLN A 32 7.38 10.29 -6.23
C GLN A 32 6.64 10.53 -7.55
N SER A 33 7.24 11.36 -8.40
CA SER A 33 6.83 11.51 -9.79
C SER A 33 7.45 10.40 -10.63
N TRP A 34 6.64 9.73 -11.43
CA TRP A 34 7.07 8.63 -12.28
C TRP A 34 6.90 9.03 -13.74
N ALA A 35 7.88 8.71 -14.58
CA ALA A 35 7.81 8.96 -16.02
C ALA A 35 6.65 8.22 -16.71
N GLY A 36 6.16 7.12 -16.11
CA GLY A 36 4.99 6.41 -16.58
C GLY A 36 4.67 5.17 -15.72
N PRO A 37 3.58 4.44 -16.03
CA PRO A 37 3.13 3.27 -15.26
C PRO A 37 4.21 2.18 -15.16
N GLY A 38 4.93 1.89 -16.24
CA GLY A 38 5.97 0.85 -16.24
C GLY A 38 7.16 1.17 -15.32
N ALA A 39 7.58 2.43 -15.23
CA ALA A 39 8.65 2.86 -14.33
C ALA A 39 8.22 2.71 -12.86
N LYS A 40 6.99 3.10 -12.55
CA LYS A 40 6.40 2.95 -11.22
C LYS A 40 6.27 1.48 -10.83
N GLU A 41 5.75 0.64 -11.71
CA GLU A 41 5.59 -0.80 -11.44
C GLU A 41 6.92 -1.51 -11.20
N ARG A 42 7.96 -1.15 -11.96
CA ARG A 42 9.31 -1.66 -11.72
C ARG A 42 9.80 -1.30 -10.32
N ALA A 43 9.69 -0.04 -9.92
CA ALA A 43 10.09 0.40 -8.59
C ALA A 43 9.26 -0.24 -7.48
N ILE A 44 7.96 -0.48 -7.70
CA ILE A 44 7.11 -1.24 -6.77
C ILE A 44 7.69 -2.63 -6.54
N ARG A 45 8.01 -3.37 -7.62
CA ARG A 45 8.57 -4.72 -7.51
C ARG A 45 9.93 -4.71 -6.82
N GLU A 46 10.82 -3.80 -7.21
CA GLU A 46 12.18 -3.72 -6.68
C GLU A 46 12.24 -3.29 -5.22
N ARG A 47 11.41 -2.31 -4.80
CA ARG A 47 11.49 -1.74 -3.44
C ARG A 47 10.60 -2.43 -2.43
N LEU A 48 9.45 -2.94 -2.87
CA LEU A 48 8.43 -3.50 -1.98
C LEU A 48 8.31 -5.02 -2.11
N GLY A 49 8.96 -5.63 -3.11
CA GLY A 49 8.94 -7.08 -3.32
C GLY A 49 7.57 -7.64 -3.69
N ILE A 50 6.63 -6.80 -4.17
CA ILE A 50 5.23 -7.17 -4.38
C ILE A 50 4.77 -6.92 -5.80
N SER A 51 3.73 -7.66 -6.20
CA SER A 51 3.10 -7.44 -7.50
C SER A 51 2.38 -6.08 -7.55
N PRO A 52 2.26 -5.46 -8.75
CA PRO A 52 1.48 -4.23 -8.92
C PRO A 52 0.03 -4.37 -8.43
N THR A 53 -0.59 -5.53 -8.65
CA THR A 53 -1.96 -5.80 -8.16
C THR A 53 -2.05 -5.71 -6.64
N ARG A 54 -1.12 -6.38 -5.92
CA ARG A 54 -1.11 -6.33 -4.45
C ARG A 54 -0.81 -4.92 -3.94
N TYR A 55 0.05 -4.19 -4.64
CA TYR A 55 0.33 -2.79 -4.33
C TYR A 55 -0.93 -1.92 -4.38
N TYR A 56 -1.71 -1.98 -5.48
CA TYR A 56 -2.91 -1.17 -5.59
C TYR A 56 -4.02 -1.59 -4.61
N GLN A 57 -4.09 -2.87 -4.25
CA GLN A 57 -4.98 -3.33 -3.17
C GLN A 57 -4.61 -2.68 -1.84
N LEU A 58 -3.33 -2.73 -1.47
CA LEU A 58 -2.84 -2.15 -0.22
C LEU A 58 -3.02 -0.63 -0.21
N LEU A 59 -2.68 0.03 -1.32
CA LEU A 59 -2.90 1.46 -1.47
C LEU A 59 -4.37 1.82 -1.28
N ASN A 60 -5.30 1.08 -1.89
CA ASN A 60 -6.72 1.35 -1.74
C ASN A 60 -7.19 1.23 -0.28
N ALA A 61 -6.70 0.21 0.44
CA ALA A 61 -7.00 0.05 1.87
C ALA A 61 -6.46 1.23 2.70
N LEU A 62 -5.23 1.69 2.40
CA LEU A 62 -4.63 2.84 3.08
C LEU A 62 -5.41 4.15 2.83
N LEU A 63 -6.03 4.30 1.67
CA LEU A 63 -6.89 5.46 1.42
C LEU A 63 -8.14 5.48 2.29
N ASP A 64 -8.50 4.39 2.96
CA ASP A 64 -9.64 4.35 3.88
C ASP A 64 -9.20 4.29 5.37
N ASP A 65 -7.89 4.17 5.64
CA ASP A 65 -7.32 4.09 6.99
C ASP A 65 -7.02 5.49 7.58
N ARG A 66 -7.55 5.76 8.77
CA ARG A 66 -7.28 7.00 9.51
C ARG A 66 -5.80 7.15 9.89
N ARG A 67 -5.10 6.05 10.18
CA ARG A 67 -3.66 6.07 10.53
C ARG A 67 -2.82 6.54 9.34
N ALA A 68 -3.24 6.20 8.12
CA ALA A 68 -2.56 6.67 6.90
C ALA A 68 -2.76 8.17 6.71
N LEU A 69 -3.98 8.66 7.00
CA LEU A 69 -4.30 10.09 6.97
C LEU A 69 -3.49 10.87 8.00
N GLU A 70 -3.31 10.33 9.21
CA GLU A 70 -2.49 10.95 10.26
C GLU A 70 -1.00 10.94 9.89
N ALA A 71 -0.51 9.89 9.23
CA ALA A 71 0.91 9.75 8.86
C ALA A 71 1.31 10.59 7.63
N ASP A 72 0.46 10.70 6.61
CA ASP A 72 0.75 11.49 5.40
C ASP A 72 -0.54 12.13 4.84
N PRO A 73 -1.06 13.20 5.50
CA PRO A 73 -2.33 13.80 5.13
C PRO A 73 -2.37 14.31 3.69
N VAL A 74 -1.25 14.84 3.19
CA VAL A 74 -1.17 15.44 1.85
C VAL A 74 -1.30 14.37 0.78
N THR A 75 -0.52 13.28 0.88
CA THR A 75 -0.54 12.21 -0.12
C THR A 75 -1.87 11.48 -0.11
N VAL A 76 -2.40 11.16 1.08
CA VAL A 76 -3.68 10.45 1.20
C VAL A 76 -4.84 11.27 0.64
N ASN A 77 -4.96 12.56 1.00
CA ASN A 77 -6.05 13.39 0.49
C ASN A 77 -5.96 13.61 -1.03
N ARG A 78 -4.76 13.79 -1.58
CA ARG A 78 -4.56 13.89 -3.04
C ARG A 78 -5.07 12.64 -3.75
N LEU A 79 -4.72 11.46 -3.24
CA LEU A 79 -5.12 10.19 -3.83
C LEU A 79 -6.62 9.90 -3.67
N ARG A 80 -7.22 10.25 -2.53
CA ARG A 80 -8.68 10.20 -2.32
C ARG A 80 -9.43 11.01 -3.38
N ARG A 81 -9.01 12.27 -3.61
CA ARG A 81 -9.61 13.13 -4.65
C ARG A 81 -9.48 12.53 -6.04
N VAL A 82 -8.31 11.96 -6.38
CA VAL A 82 -8.10 11.26 -7.66
C VAL A 82 -9.04 10.05 -7.80
N ARG A 83 -9.24 9.28 -6.72
CA ARG A 83 -10.15 8.13 -6.69
C ARG A 83 -11.61 8.57 -6.90
N GLU A 84 -12.03 9.63 -6.22
CA GLU A 84 -13.38 10.20 -6.34
C GLU A 84 -13.65 10.74 -7.75
N ALA A 85 -12.71 11.50 -8.32
CA ALA A 85 -12.82 12.02 -9.68
C ALA A 85 -12.92 10.90 -10.73
N ARG A 86 -12.30 9.73 -10.49
CA ARG A 86 -12.45 8.55 -11.37
C ARG A 86 -13.82 7.87 -11.20
N ARG A 87 -14.40 7.88 -10.00
CA ARG A 87 -15.72 7.29 -9.72
C ARG A 87 -16.83 8.13 -10.35
N GLY A 88 -16.76 9.46 -10.27
CA GLY A 88 -17.78 10.35 -10.85
C GLY A 88 -17.79 10.45 -12.39
N ARG A 89 -16.83 9.82 -13.08
CA ARG A 89 -16.80 9.72 -14.55
C ARG A 89 -17.42 8.42 -15.09
N ARG A 90 -17.91 7.56 -14.22
CA ARG A 90 -18.65 6.34 -14.57
C ARG A 90 -20.13 6.59 -14.38
#